data_AF-A0A821KXE2-F1
#
_entry.id   AF-A0A821KXE2-F1
#
_cell.length_a   1.000
_cell.length_b   1.000
_cell.length_c   1.000
_cell.angle_alpha   90.00
_cell.angle_beta   90.00
_cell.angle_gamma   90.00
#
_symmetry.space_group_name_H-M   'P 1'
#
loop_
_entity.id
_entity.type
_entity.pdbx_description
1 polymer ?
#
loop_
_entity_poly.entity_id
_entity_poly.type
_entity_poly.pdbx_seq_one_letter_code
_entity_poly.pdbx_strand_id
1 'polypeptide(L)'
;MVEIPDNLMHFVHPLPLSKIQQIRKDMIQSNEYHESARVKKHFDDMRRIEAVEQRYFYATLGDKESNPFSLGIAVRFPYGEFDIRTTDPQTDKVEIALRFILQRNVRIADWIYCNSTAEDNIGDTEESFRGYLKEKIQTKRIKS
;
A
#
# COMPACT_ATOMS: atom_id res chain seq x y z
N MET A 1 -43.75 11.20 -8.28
CA MET A 1 -42.81 10.55 -7.34
C MET A 1 -42.61 9.13 -7.85
N VAL A 2 -41.40 8.76 -8.22
CA VAL A 2 -41.10 7.40 -8.72
C VAL A 2 -40.66 6.59 -7.50
N GLU A 3 -41.45 5.59 -7.13
CA GLU A 3 -41.10 4.64 -6.07
C GLU A 3 -40.07 3.65 -6.61
N ILE A 4 -38.94 3.54 -5.90
CA ILE A 4 -37.86 2.63 -6.24
C ILE A 4 -38.14 1.29 -5.54
N PRO A 5 -38.17 0.15 -6.25
CA PRO A 5 -38.56 -1.12 -5.67
C PRO A 5 -37.53 -1.67 -4.66
N ASP A 6 -38.03 -2.33 -3.61
CA ASP A 6 -37.26 -2.81 -2.43
C ASP A 6 -36.08 -3.72 -2.78
N ASN A 7 -36.09 -4.36 -3.95
CA ASN A 7 -34.99 -5.21 -4.42
C ASN A 7 -33.72 -4.42 -4.81
N LEU A 8 -33.79 -3.10 -4.91
CA LEU A 8 -32.61 -2.21 -5.06
C LEU A 8 -32.02 -1.74 -3.71
N MET A 9 -32.64 -2.05 -2.57
CA MET A 9 -32.12 -1.66 -1.25
C MET A 9 -30.79 -2.34 -0.88
N HIS A 10 -30.44 -3.48 -1.50
CA HIS A 10 -29.14 -4.12 -1.30
C HIS A 10 -27.94 -3.31 -1.83
N PHE A 11 -28.18 -2.31 -2.69
CA PHE A 11 -27.16 -1.44 -3.27
C PHE A 11 -27.15 -0.02 -2.68
N VAL A 12 -28.12 0.31 -1.82
CA VAL A 12 -28.29 1.65 -1.22
C VAL A 12 -28.31 1.55 0.30
N HIS A 13 -27.23 1.03 0.88
CA HIS A 13 -26.83 1.49 2.21
C HIS A 13 -25.32 1.75 2.21
N PRO A 14 -24.87 2.98 1.89
CA PRO A 14 -23.56 3.41 2.35
C PRO A 14 -23.54 3.21 3.86
N LEU A 15 -22.45 2.68 4.40
CA LEU A 15 -22.27 2.67 5.85
C LEU A 15 -22.68 4.03 6.43
N PRO A 16 -23.38 4.04 7.57
CA PRO A 16 -23.77 5.27 8.17
C PRO A 16 -22.48 6.01 8.53
N LEU A 17 -22.39 7.27 8.12
CA LEU A 17 -21.36 8.23 8.49
C LEU A 17 -20.98 8.14 9.99
N SER A 18 -21.93 7.71 10.82
CA SER A 18 -21.77 7.42 12.24
C SER A 18 -20.64 6.44 12.57
N LYS A 19 -20.37 5.43 11.74
CA LYS A 19 -19.38 4.38 12.08
C LYS A 19 -17.94 4.87 11.97
N ILE A 20 -17.62 5.58 10.90
CA ILE A 20 -16.30 6.21 10.73
C ILE A 20 -16.11 7.35 11.73
N GLN A 21 -17.18 8.10 12.03
CA GLN A 21 -17.14 9.11 13.09
C GLN A 21 -16.87 8.52 14.47
N GLN A 22 -17.46 7.35 14.76
CA GLN A 22 -17.22 6.62 16.01
C GLN A 22 -15.76 6.17 16.10
N ILE A 23 -15.23 5.53 15.06
CA ILE A 23 -13.81 5.13 14.98
C ILE A 23 -12.88 6.34 15.22
N ARG A 24 -13.17 7.49 14.61
CA ARG A 24 -12.41 8.74 14.85
C ARG A 24 -12.50 9.18 16.30
N LYS A 25 -13.69 9.14 16.90
CA LYS A 25 -13.90 9.54 18.30
C LYS A 25 -13.13 8.61 19.25
N ASP A 26 -13.14 7.31 18.99
CA ASP A 26 -12.45 6.31 19.80
C ASP A 26 -10.92 6.50 19.74
N MET A 27 -10.38 6.82 18.56
CA MET A 27 -8.97 7.18 18.41
C MET A 27 -8.59 8.42 19.22
N ILE A 28 -9.45 9.43 19.29
CA ILE A 28 -9.22 10.65 20.10
C ILE A 28 -9.27 10.31 21.59
N GLN A 29 -10.12 9.37 21.99
CA GLN A 29 -10.27 8.96 23.38
C GLN A 29 -9.17 8.00 23.86
N SER A 30 -8.25 7.63 22.96
CA SER A 30 -7.16 6.69 23.21
C SER A 30 -7.63 5.27 23.50
N ASN A 31 -8.70 4.84 22.85
CA ASN A 31 -9.13 3.45 22.90
C ASN A 31 -8.33 2.64 21.89
N GLU A 32 -7.95 1.41 22.26
CA GLU A 32 -7.38 0.44 21.33
C GLU A 32 -8.49 -0.49 20.86
N TYR A 33 -8.68 -0.56 19.55
CA TYR A 33 -9.72 -1.40 18.99
C TYR A 33 -9.47 -1.73 17.51
N HIS A 34 -10.21 -2.73 17.03
CA HIS A 34 -10.24 -3.11 15.63
C HIS A 34 -11.69 -3.21 15.17
N GLU A 35 -12.02 -2.57 14.06
CA GLU A 35 -13.40 -2.57 13.56
C GLU A 35 -13.44 -2.64 12.03
N SER A 36 -14.46 -3.32 11.49
CA SER A 36 -14.70 -3.40 10.05
C SER A 36 -15.81 -2.48 9.59
N ALA A 37 -15.59 -1.85 8.45
CA ALA A 37 -16.52 -0.91 7.85
C ALA A 37 -16.46 -0.90 6.31
N ARG A 38 -17.62 -1.03 5.64
CA ARG A 38 -17.82 -0.84 4.20
C ARG A 38 -17.91 0.63 3.77
N VAL A 39 -16.82 1.19 3.27
CA VAL A 39 -16.74 2.61 2.87
C VAL A 39 -16.74 2.80 1.36
N LYS A 40 -17.02 4.04 0.91
CA LYS A 40 -16.84 4.46 -0.48
C LYS A 40 -15.43 5.04 -0.63
N LYS A 41 -14.58 4.41 -1.43
CA LYS A 41 -13.25 4.90 -1.77
C LYS A 41 -13.29 5.59 -3.12
N HIS A 42 -12.79 6.82 -3.15
CA HIS A 42 -12.66 7.61 -4.37
C HIS A 42 -11.32 7.35 -5.04
N PHE A 43 -11.33 7.31 -6.37
CA PHE A 43 -10.15 7.15 -7.22
C PHE A 43 -10.18 8.20 -8.34
N ASP A 44 -9.00 8.47 -8.92
CA ASP A 44 -8.80 9.37 -10.06
C ASP A 44 -9.50 10.72 -9.89
N ASP A 45 -9.15 11.49 -8.86
CA ASP A 45 -9.74 12.82 -8.60
C ASP A 45 -11.27 12.78 -8.58
N MET A 46 -11.82 11.84 -7.80
CA MET A 46 -13.26 11.65 -7.61
C MET A 46 -14.03 11.13 -8.84
N ARG A 47 -13.37 10.76 -9.93
CA ARG A 47 -14.04 10.24 -11.14
C ARG A 47 -14.60 8.84 -10.96
N ARG A 48 -14.03 8.04 -10.06
CA ARG A 48 -14.49 6.67 -9.77
C ARG A 48 -14.70 6.47 -8.28
N ILE A 49 -15.70 5.66 -7.96
CA ILE A 49 -16.05 5.29 -6.58
C ILE A 49 -16.21 3.78 -6.51
N GLU A 50 -15.62 3.17 -5.50
CA GLU A 50 -15.81 1.76 -5.18
C GLU A 50 -16.29 1.61 -3.74
N ALA A 51 -17.29 0.74 -3.52
CA ALA A 51 -17.69 0.35 -2.18
C ALA A 51 -16.81 -0.82 -1.71
N VAL A 52 -15.93 -0.56 -0.76
CA VAL A 52 -14.93 -1.52 -0.26
C VAL A 52 -15.09 -1.76 1.23
N GLU A 53 -14.88 -3.00 1.66
CA GLU A 53 -14.76 -3.30 3.08
C GLU A 53 -13.34 -3.01 3.56
N GLN A 54 -13.23 -2.18 4.61
CA GLN A 54 -11.98 -1.84 5.26
C GLN A 54 -12.00 -2.33 6.71
N ARG A 55 -10.90 -2.94 7.14
CA ARG A 55 -10.58 -3.22 8.54
C ARG A 55 -9.71 -2.08 9.06
N TYR A 56 -10.17 -1.43 10.12
CA TYR A 56 -9.48 -0.38 10.82
C TYR A 56 -8.82 -0.95 12.06
N PHE A 57 -7.55 -0.65 12.27
CA PHE A 57 -6.77 -0.99 13.45
C PHE A 57 -6.24 0.32 14.02
N TYR A 58 -6.43 0.59 15.30
CA TYR A 58 -5.94 1.84 15.88
C TYR A 58 -5.51 1.71 17.33
N ALA A 59 -4.49 2.48 17.69
CA ALA A 59 -3.91 2.55 19.03
C ALA A 59 -3.23 3.90 19.28
N THR A 60 -2.98 4.23 20.55
CA THR A 60 -2.16 5.39 20.92
C THR A 60 -0.68 5.13 20.72
N LEU A 61 0.06 6.18 20.35
CA LEU A 61 1.50 6.10 20.19
C LEU A 61 2.20 6.39 21.52
N GLY A 62 2.52 5.34 22.29
CA GLY A 62 3.25 5.47 23.56
C GLY A 62 2.38 5.99 24.71
N ASP A 63 3.02 6.59 25.72
CA ASP A 63 2.34 7.03 26.93
C ASP A 63 1.44 8.24 26.67
N LYS A 64 0.15 8.11 27.02
CA LYS A 64 -0.90 9.11 26.80
C LYS A 64 -0.61 10.49 27.41
N GLU A 65 0.18 10.52 28.48
CA GLU A 65 0.59 11.76 29.14
C GLU A 65 1.66 12.53 28.35
N SER A 66 2.46 11.81 27.55
CA SER A 66 3.55 12.38 26.76
C SER A 66 3.17 12.64 25.30
N ASN A 67 2.22 11.85 24.76
CA ASN A 67 1.88 11.87 23.34
C ASN A 67 0.36 11.85 23.11
N PRO A 68 -0.23 12.93 22.54
CA PRO A 68 -1.65 13.00 22.24
C PRO A 68 -2.02 12.34 20.89
N PHE A 69 -1.07 11.73 20.18
CA PHE A 69 -1.32 11.15 18.86
C PHE A 69 -1.72 9.67 18.93
N SER A 70 -2.69 9.31 18.09
CA SER A 70 -3.10 7.92 17.84
C SER A 70 -2.80 7.56 16.39
N LEU A 71 -2.37 6.32 16.16
CA LEU A 71 -2.14 5.76 14.84
C LEU A 71 -3.30 4.84 14.46
N GLY A 72 -3.87 5.07 13.27
CA GLY A 72 -4.87 4.20 12.66
C GLY A 72 -4.40 3.67 11.31
N ILE A 73 -4.58 2.37 11.08
CA ILE A 73 -4.27 1.69 9.82
C ILE A 73 -5.57 1.13 9.25
N ALA A 74 -5.84 1.42 7.97
CA ALA A 74 -6.99 0.90 7.26
C ALA A 74 -6.54 -0.07 6.18
N VAL A 75 -6.91 -1.34 6.32
CA VAL A 75 -6.55 -2.41 5.38
C VAL A 75 -7.80 -2.86 4.63
N ARG A 76 -7.74 -2.94 3.30
CA ARG A 76 -8.85 -3.41 2.47
C ARG A 76 -9.00 -4.92 2.62
N PHE A 77 -10.16 -5.41 3.04
CA PHE A 77 -10.44 -6.85 3.05
C PHE A 77 -10.61 -7.39 1.61
N PRO A 78 -10.12 -8.60 1.26
CA PRO A 78 -9.33 -9.55 2.08
C PRO A 78 -7.80 -9.37 1.96
N TYR A 79 -7.35 -8.25 1.38
CA TYR A 79 -5.93 -7.98 1.18
C TYR A 79 -5.25 -7.54 2.49
N GLY A 80 -3.93 -7.64 2.55
CA GLY A 80 -3.11 -7.14 3.66
C GLY A 80 -3.13 -7.97 4.95
N GLU A 81 -3.84 -9.10 4.97
CA GLU A 81 -3.72 -10.11 6.04
C GLU A 81 -2.46 -10.96 5.89
N PHE A 82 -2.01 -11.18 4.66
CA PHE A 82 -0.82 -11.95 4.34
C PHE A 82 0.15 -11.10 3.52
N ASP A 83 1.44 -11.20 3.83
CA ASP A 83 2.54 -10.66 3.03
C ASP A 83 3.32 -11.79 2.33
N ILE A 84 3.85 -11.49 1.15
CA ILE A 84 4.76 -12.41 0.44
C ILE A 84 6.17 -11.95 0.75
N ARG A 85 6.93 -12.79 1.46
CA ARG A 85 8.36 -12.57 1.73
C ARG A 85 9.19 -13.47 0.84
N THR A 86 10.19 -12.91 0.18
CA THR A 86 11.19 -13.68 -0.57
C THR A 86 12.43 -13.84 0.30
N THR A 87 12.79 -15.08 0.62
CA THR A 87 13.92 -15.41 1.52
C THR A 87 15.23 -15.65 0.80
N ASP A 88 15.22 -15.98 -0.49
CA ASP A 88 16.45 -16.09 -1.29
C ASP A 88 16.12 -15.99 -2.79
N PRO A 89 16.62 -14.97 -3.50
CA PRO A 89 16.46 -14.94 -4.93
C PRO A 89 17.46 -15.91 -5.57
N GLN A 90 16.96 -17.06 -6.07
CA GLN A 90 17.79 -17.97 -6.89
C GLN A 90 18.49 -17.15 -8.00
N THR A 91 19.81 -17.06 -7.91
CA THR A 91 20.65 -16.10 -8.66
C THR A 91 20.42 -16.13 -10.18
N ASP A 92 20.13 -17.31 -10.72
CA ASP A 92 19.94 -17.52 -12.15
C ASP A 92 18.61 -16.95 -12.65
N LYS A 93 17.58 -16.99 -11.80
CA LYS A 93 16.24 -16.43 -12.12
C LYS A 93 16.23 -14.91 -12.03
N VAL A 94 17.07 -14.33 -11.18
CA VAL A 94 17.25 -12.88 -11.09
C VAL A 94 17.82 -12.32 -12.39
N GLU A 95 18.86 -12.94 -12.95
CA GLU A 95 19.46 -12.42 -14.18
C GLU A 95 18.47 -12.41 -15.36
N ILE A 96 17.68 -13.48 -15.50
CA ILE A 96 16.64 -13.58 -16.52
C ILE A 96 15.56 -12.50 -16.30
N ALA A 97 15.09 -12.33 -15.06
CA ALA A 97 14.12 -11.29 -14.71
C ALA A 97 14.66 -9.88 -14.97
N LEU A 98 15.91 -9.61 -14.61
CA LEU A 98 16.56 -8.31 -14.84
C LEU A 98 16.74 -8.04 -16.35
N ARG A 99 17.14 -9.02 -17.15
CA ARG A 99 17.19 -8.89 -18.61
C ARG A 99 15.81 -8.60 -19.19
N PHE A 100 14.77 -9.27 -18.69
CA PHE A 100 13.40 -9.04 -19.12
C PHE A 100 12.92 -7.61 -18.80
N ILE A 101 13.22 -7.11 -17.59
CA ILE A 101 12.89 -5.74 -17.16
C ILE A 101 13.65 -4.70 -18.00
N LEU A 102 14.91 -4.97 -18.37
CA LEU A 102 15.73 -4.06 -19.17
C LEU A 102 15.36 -4.04 -20.66
N GLN A 103 14.80 -5.12 -21.20
CA GLN A 103 14.43 -5.24 -22.62
C GLN A 103 13.00 -4.78 -22.94
N ARG A 104 12.14 -4.65 -21.92
CA ARG A 104 10.74 -4.24 -22.09
C ARG A 104 10.47 -2.90 -21.42
N ASN A 105 9.40 -2.24 -21.86
CA ASN A 105 8.88 -1.03 -21.24
C ASN A 105 8.08 -1.36 -19.96
N VAL A 106 8.75 -1.99 -18.98
CA VAL A 106 8.19 -2.31 -17.66
C VAL A 106 8.40 -1.11 -16.76
N ARG A 107 7.34 -0.55 -16.18
CA ARG A 107 7.49 0.50 -15.17
C ARG A 107 8.01 -0.08 -13.87
N ILE A 108 9.04 0.55 -13.33
CA ILE A 108 9.56 0.30 -11.99
C ILE A 108 8.84 1.27 -11.05
N ALA A 109 8.45 0.83 -9.86
CA ALA A 109 7.80 1.72 -8.91
C ALA A 109 8.80 2.75 -8.37
N ASP A 110 8.35 3.98 -8.10
CA ASP A 110 9.21 5.04 -7.53
C ASP A 110 9.41 4.83 -6.01
N TRP A 111 9.89 3.65 -5.62
CA TRP A 111 10.20 3.32 -4.24
C TRP A 111 11.65 3.67 -3.91
N ILE A 112 11.92 3.97 -2.65
CA ILE A 112 13.29 4.06 -2.15
C ILE A 112 13.80 2.63 -1.96
N TYR A 113 14.53 2.11 -2.95
CA TYR A 113 15.04 0.73 -2.94
C TYR A 113 16.32 0.56 -2.12
N CYS A 114 17.21 1.55 -2.15
CA CYS A 114 18.49 1.53 -1.44
C CYS A 114 18.71 2.92 -0.85
N ASN A 115 18.91 3.02 0.46
CA ASN A 115 19.37 4.25 1.09
C ASN A 115 20.91 4.23 1.06
N SER A 116 21.51 4.64 -0.06
CA SER A 116 22.97 4.78 -0.11
C SER A 116 23.36 6.05 0.66
N THR A 117 23.90 5.87 1.86
CA THR A 117 24.70 6.91 2.53
C THR A 117 26.09 7.08 1.90
N ALA A 118 26.31 6.52 0.71
CA ALA A 118 27.54 6.62 -0.05
C ALA A 118 27.24 7.42 -1.33
N GLU A 119 28.22 8.19 -1.77
CA GLU A 119 28.23 9.28 -2.76
C GLU A 119 27.67 8.96 -4.17
N ASP A 120 27.01 7.83 -4.35
CA ASP A 120 26.36 7.41 -5.58
C ASP A 120 24.83 7.48 -5.44
N ASN A 121 24.20 8.39 -6.19
CA ASN A 121 22.75 8.60 -6.33
C ASN A 121 22.06 7.42 -7.05
N ILE A 122 22.31 6.20 -6.60
CA ILE A 122 21.78 4.96 -7.16
C ILE A 122 20.39 4.74 -6.55
N GLY A 123 19.33 5.06 -7.31
CA GLY A 123 17.96 4.71 -6.94
C GLY A 123 16.94 5.84 -6.96
N ASP A 124 17.36 7.10 -7.11
CA ASP A 124 16.43 8.24 -7.08
C ASP A 124 15.58 8.37 -8.36
N THR A 125 16.02 7.75 -9.46
CA THR A 125 15.31 7.75 -10.74
C THR A 125 15.31 6.36 -11.36
N GLU A 126 14.27 6.05 -12.14
CA GLU A 126 14.18 4.81 -12.91
C GLU A 126 15.40 4.63 -13.84
N GLU A 127 15.90 5.72 -14.42
CA GLU A 127 17.08 5.72 -15.30
C GLU A 127 18.37 5.33 -14.57
N SER A 128 18.60 5.92 -13.39
CA SER A 128 19.75 5.58 -12.52
C SER A 128 19.70 4.11 -12.11
N PHE A 129 18.53 3.62 -11.68
CA PHE A 129 18.36 2.22 -11.30
C PHE A 129 18.57 1.25 -12.47
N ARG A 130 18.06 1.56 -13.67
CA ARG A 130 18.32 0.78 -14.88
C ARG A 130 19.81 0.78 -15.26
N GLY A 131 20.51 1.88 -15.07
CA GLY A 131 21.97 2.00 -15.26
C GLY A 131 22.74 1.03 -14.35
N TYR A 132 22.43 1.09 -13.05
CA TYR A 132 22.99 0.18 -12.04
C TYR A 132 22.76 -1.30 -12.38
N LEU A 133 21.53 -1.66 -12.79
CA LEU A 133 21.23 -3.04 -13.17
C LEU A 133 22.05 -3.52 -14.37
N LYS A 134 22.27 -2.66 -15.38
CA LYS A 134 23.11 -3.01 -16.55
C LYS A 134 24.56 -3.27 -16.16
N GLU A 135 25.13 -2.42 -15.31
CA GLU A 135 26.49 -2.56 -14.81
C GLU A 135 26.69 -3.88 -14.05
N LYS A 136 25.77 -4.20 -13.12
CA LYS A 136 25.85 -5.44 -12.34
C LYS A 136 25.75 -6.71 -13.18
N ILE A 137 24.97 -6.71 -14.26
CA ILE A 137 24.90 -7.84 -15.20
C ILE A 137 26.22 -8.00 -15.97
N GLN A 138 26.84 -6.90 -16.40
CA GLN A 138 28.12 -6.95 -17.14
C GLN A 138 29.28 -7.42 -16.24
N THR A 139 29.35 -6.95 -15.00
CA THR A 139 30.44 -7.31 -14.07
C THR A 139 30.40 -8.79 -13.66
N LYS A 140 29.21 -9.41 -13.59
CA LYS A 140 29.08 -10.87 -13.37
C LYS A 140 29.62 -11.70 -14.54
N ARG A 141 29.50 -11.22 -15.79
CA ARG A 141 30.01 -11.90 -16.99
C ARG A 141 31.53 -11.97 -17.08
N ILE A 142 32.25 -11.07 -16.41
CA ILE A 142 33.72 -10.99 -16.45
C ILE A 142 34.37 -11.90 -15.40
N LYS A 143 33.61 -12.32 -14.38
CA LYS A 143 34.08 -13.16 -13.27
C LYS A 143 33.66 -14.64 -13.38
N SER A 144 33.04 -15.03 -14.49
CA SER A 144 32.68 -16.40 -14.87
C SER A 144 33.57 -16.87 -16.01
#